data_AF-H3GQ31-F1
#
_entry.id   AF-H3GQ31-F1
#
_cell.length_a   1.000
_cell.length_b   1.000
_cell.length_c   1.000
_cell.angle_alpha   90.00
_cell.angle_beta   90.00
_cell.angle_gamma   90.00
#
_symmetry.space_group_name_H-M   'P 1'
#
loop_
_entity.id
_entity.type
_entity.pdbx_description
1 polymer ?
#
loop_
_entity_poly.entity_id
_entity_poly.type
_entity_poly.pdbx_seq_one_letter_code
_entity_poly.pdbx_strand_id
1 'polypeptide(L)'
;MPICTQQSHITGMIRGSASTSRIPTLKSAKAASSGRPDYQLERRFNDFADLRHQVWTYAQRKHEEGCTCTYCDAFMSYIVHSMAQPRLFVKLATGVDTRKKLMATFCNEFMAITLGGKSEPRPRNFECDGFLAIPYVVQRFFQKEDA
;
A
#
# COMPACT_ATOMS: atom_id res chain seq x y z
N MET A 1 7.32 -26.95 14.85
CA MET A 1 6.36 -27.39 15.87
C MET A 1 7.12 -27.85 17.10
N PRO A 2 6.87 -27.30 18.31
CA PRO A 2 6.20 -26.03 18.62
C PRO A 2 7.00 -24.82 18.05
N ILE A 3 7.39 -23.71 18.70
CA ILE A 3 7.34 -23.24 20.10
C ILE A 3 7.19 -21.70 20.08
N CYS A 4 6.58 -21.12 21.11
CA CYS A 4 6.64 -19.69 21.44
C CYS A 4 6.67 -19.54 22.97
N THR A 5 7.42 -18.58 23.50
CA THR A 5 7.54 -18.33 24.95
C THR A 5 7.64 -16.83 25.22
N GLN A 6 6.85 -16.32 26.18
CA GLN A 6 6.77 -14.90 26.53
C GLN A 6 6.93 -14.70 28.05
N GLN A 7 7.87 -13.84 28.43
CA GLN A 7 8.10 -13.26 29.76
C GLN A 7 8.96 -11.98 29.56
N SER A 8 9.18 -11.06 30.51
CA SER A 8 8.79 -11.01 31.93
C SER A 8 8.49 -9.57 32.39
N HIS A 9 8.23 -9.40 33.68
CA HIS A 9 7.90 -8.14 34.36
C HIS A 9 9.14 -7.33 34.77
N ILE A 10 8.95 -6.02 34.95
CA ILE A 10 9.50 -5.30 36.11
C ILE A 10 8.52 -4.21 36.59
N THR A 11 8.50 -3.97 37.90
CA THR A 11 7.54 -3.08 38.59
C THR A 11 8.21 -1.77 38.99
N GLY A 12 7.48 -0.64 38.89
CA GLY A 12 7.91 0.65 39.44
C GLY A 12 6.74 1.46 39.99
N MET A 13 6.72 1.69 41.31
CA MET A 13 5.78 2.62 41.95
C MET A 13 6.44 3.98 42.16
N ILE A 14 5.72 5.07 41.90
CA ILE A 14 6.09 6.42 42.38
C ILE A 14 4.84 7.18 42.82
N ARG A 15 4.83 7.65 44.07
CA ARG A 15 3.89 8.64 44.61
C ARG A 15 4.48 10.04 44.37
N GLY A 16 3.68 10.96 43.85
CA GLY A 16 4.00 12.39 43.74
C GLY A 16 2.75 13.22 44.02
N SER A 17 2.91 14.37 44.69
CA SER A 17 1.78 15.20 45.11
C SER A 17 1.50 16.37 44.13
N ALA A 18 0.39 17.06 44.37
CA ALA A 18 -0.27 17.97 43.44
C ALA A 18 0.58 19.14 42.88
N SER A 19 0.35 19.46 41.61
CA SER A 19 0.49 20.82 41.08
C SER A 19 -0.51 21.04 39.94
N THR A 20 -1.33 22.09 40.03
CA THR A 20 -2.40 22.41 39.07
C THR A 20 -1.88 23.19 37.86
N SER A 21 -1.00 22.58 37.08
CA SER A 21 -0.58 23.14 35.79
C SER A 21 -1.73 23.10 34.79
N ARG A 22 -2.33 24.27 34.55
CA ARG A 22 -3.46 24.44 33.64
C ARG A 22 -2.96 24.46 32.20
N ILE A 23 -2.67 23.27 31.64
CA ILE A 23 -2.27 23.10 30.23
C ILE A 23 -3.29 23.84 29.36
N PRO A 24 -2.88 24.88 28.60
CA PRO A 24 -3.76 25.48 27.61
C PRO A 24 -4.05 24.38 26.58
N THR A 25 -5.31 24.00 26.43
CA THR A 25 -5.73 23.15 25.32
C THR A 25 -5.67 23.96 24.04
N LEU A 26 -4.45 24.16 23.55
CA LEU A 26 -4.20 24.41 22.14
C LEU A 26 -4.83 23.22 21.41
N LYS A 27 -6.08 23.41 21.01
CA LYS A 27 -6.81 22.48 20.17
C LYS A 27 -5.96 22.35 18.92
N SER A 28 -5.17 21.28 18.83
CA SER A 28 -4.43 20.96 17.63
C SER A 28 -5.47 20.93 16.52
N ALA A 29 -5.47 22.00 15.71
CA ALA A 29 -6.32 22.10 14.55
C ALA A 29 -5.79 21.02 13.61
N LYS A 30 -6.35 19.83 13.75
CA LYS A 30 -6.19 18.72 12.81
C LYS A 30 -6.86 19.21 11.54
N ALA A 31 -6.10 20.00 10.77
CA ALA A 31 -6.46 20.47 9.47
C ALA A 31 -6.72 19.20 8.66
N ALA A 32 -8.00 18.86 8.52
CA ALA A 32 -8.42 17.83 7.62
C ALA A 32 -7.97 18.32 6.24
N SER A 33 -6.98 17.65 5.65
CA SER A 33 -6.53 17.93 4.29
C SER A 33 -7.78 17.93 3.40
N SER A 34 -8.04 19.08 2.78
CA SER A 34 -9.40 19.57 2.56
C SER A 34 -10.06 18.96 1.32
N GLY A 35 -10.22 17.64 1.32
CA GLY A 35 -10.66 16.83 0.18
C GLY A 35 -9.66 16.80 -0.99
N ARG A 36 -8.59 17.59 -0.92
CA ARG A 36 -7.55 17.69 -1.95
C ARG A 36 -6.61 16.47 -1.85
N PRO A 37 -6.39 15.72 -2.94
CA PRO A 37 -5.46 14.60 -2.92
C PRO A 37 -4.03 15.11 -2.83
N ASP A 38 -3.19 14.38 -2.08
CA ASP A 38 -1.77 14.70 -1.87
C ASP A 38 -0.95 14.61 -3.17
N TYR A 39 -1.44 13.85 -4.15
CA TYR A 39 -0.87 13.73 -5.48
C TYR A 39 -1.94 13.78 -6.59
N GLN A 40 -1.58 14.30 -7.75
CA GLN A 40 -2.41 14.29 -8.96
C GLN A 40 -1.66 13.57 -10.08
N LEU A 41 -2.31 12.55 -10.64
CA LEU A 41 -1.78 11.71 -11.71
C LEU A 41 -2.70 11.78 -12.92
N GLU A 42 -2.17 12.21 -14.06
CA GLU A 42 -2.86 12.16 -15.36
C GLU A 42 -2.22 11.08 -16.24
N ARG A 43 -3.01 10.03 -16.54
CA ARG A 43 -2.63 8.88 -17.37
C ARG A 43 -3.88 8.42 -18.13
N ARG A 44 -3.71 7.79 -19.30
CA ARG A 44 -4.82 7.21 -20.06
C ARG A 44 -5.31 5.95 -19.34
N PHE A 45 -6.58 5.58 -19.52
CA PHE A 45 -7.15 4.38 -18.88
C PHE A 45 -6.39 3.08 -19.20
N ASN A 46 -5.79 2.99 -20.40
CA ASN A 46 -5.00 1.84 -20.81
C ASN A 46 -3.72 1.71 -19.96
N ASP A 47 -3.03 2.82 -19.67
CA ASP A 47 -1.77 2.84 -18.94
C ASP A 47 -1.91 2.18 -17.54
N PHE A 48 -3.06 2.33 -16.88
CA PHE A 48 -3.37 1.63 -15.62
C PHE A 48 -3.53 0.10 -15.82
N ALA A 49 -4.10 -0.34 -16.95
CA ALA A 49 -4.21 -1.75 -17.30
C ALA A 49 -2.83 -2.35 -17.64
N ASP A 50 -1.97 -1.57 -18.29
CA ASP A 50 -0.59 -1.94 -18.61
C ASP A 50 0.28 -1.99 -17.35
N LEU A 51 0.08 -1.09 -16.38
CA LEU A 51 0.67 -1.21 -15.03
C LEU A 51 0.24 -2.50 -14.34
N ARG A 52 -1.09 -2.77 -14.31
CA ARG A 52 -1.64 -3.98 -13.70
C ARG A 52 -1.05 -5.24 -14.35
N HIS A 53 -0.85 -5.24 -15.67
CA HIS A 53 -0.24 -6.37 -16.38
C HIS A 53 1.25 -6.52 -16.07
N GLN A 54 2.03 -5.44 -16.08
CA GLN A 54 3.46 -5.49 -15.73
C GLN A 54 3.67 -6.05 -14.31
N VAL A 55 2.96 -5.50 -13.32
CA VAL A 55 3.04 -5.94 -11.93
C VAL A 55 2.64 -7.41 -11.77
N TRP A 56 1.59 -7.85 -12.47
CA TRP A 56 1.19 -9.27 -12.52
C TRP A 56 2.30 -10.17 -13.10
N THR A 57 2.92 -9.79 -14.21
CA THR A 57 4.00 -10.54 -14.88
C THR A 57 5.26 -10.71 -14.01
N TYR A 58 5.48 -9.85 -13.02
CA TYR A 58 6.50 -10.04 -11.99
C TYR A 58 5.98 -10.84 -10.78
N ALA A 59 4.75 -10.56 -10.31
CA ALA A 59 4.15 -11.24 -9.16
C ALA A 59 3.80 -12.72 -9.40
N GLN A 60 3.58 -13.14 -10.65
CA GLN A 60 3.28 -14.53 -11.00
C GLN A 60 4.51 -15.46 -11.09
N ARG A 61 5.73 -14.92 -10.97
CA ARG A 61 6.96 -15.69 -11.19
C ARG A 61 7.14 -16.71 -10.07
N LYS A 62 7.65 -17.90 -10.41
CA LYS A 62 7.96 -18.92 -9.40
C LYS A 62 9.14 -18.45 -8.56
N HIS A 63 9.00 -18.56 -7.24
CA HIS A 63 10.09 -18.43 -6.29
C HIS A 63 10.84 -19.77 -6.20
N GLU A 64 12.17 -19.73 -6.19
CA GLU A 64 13.00 -20.93 -6.45
C GLU A 64 12.76 -22.06 -5.45
N GLU A 65 12.53 -21.72 -4.17
CA GLU A 65 12.31 -22.69 -3.09
C GLU A 65 10.84 -23.16 -2.95
N GLY A 66 9.94 -22.70 -3.83
CA GLY A 66 8.50 -22.98 -3.74
C GLY A 66 7.77 -22.27 -2.58
N CYS A 67 8.47 -21.43 -1.81
CA CYS A 67 7.89 -20.62 -0.73
C CYS A 67 6.86 -19.60 -1.25
N THR A 68 5.77 -19.43 -0.49
CA THR A 68 4.76 -18.39 -0.71
C THR A 68 5.32 -17.01 -0.33
N CYS A 69 5.73 -16.20 -1.31
CA CYS A 69 6.15 -14.83 -1.05
C CYS A 69 4.94 -13.95 -0.75
N THR A 70 4.78 -13.50 0.50
CA THR A 70 3.63 -12.68 0.94
C THR A 70 3.46 -11.40 0.12
N TYR A 71 4.55 -10.79 -0.32
CA TYR A 71 4.54 -9.60 -1.18
C TYR A 71 3.92 -9.89 -2.56
N CYS A 72 4.32 -10.97 -3.22
CA CYS A 72 3.75 -11.36 -4.51
C CYS A 72 2.33 -11.90 -4.36
N ASP A 73 2.02 -12.64 -3.29
CA ASP A 73 0.68 -13.11 -2.98
C ASP A 73 -0.31 -11.97 -2.72
N ALA A 74 0.09 -10.92 -1.98
CA ALA A 74 -0.73 -9.72 -1.79
C ALA A 74 -1.07 -9.04 -3.12
N PHE A 75 -0.10 -8.92 -4.04
CA PHE A 75 -0.35 -8.42 -5.40
C PHE A 75 -1.24 -9.37 -6.22
N MET A 76 -1.01 -10.68 -6.18
CA MET A 76 -1.82 -11.66 -6.91
C MET A 76 -3.27 -11.68 -6.42
N SER A 77 -3.48 -11.70 -5.10
CA SER A 77 -4.78 -11.61 -4.45
C SER A 77 -5.53 -10.35 -4.88
N TYR A 78 -4.88 -9.18 -4.84
CA TYR A 78 -5.48 -7.93 -5.33
C TYR A 78 -5.78 -7.98 -6.83
N ILE A 79 -4.85 -8.46 -7.66
CA ILE A 79 -4.96 -8.48 -9.13
C ILE A 79 -5.97 -9.53 -9.64
N VAL A 80 -6.25 -10.60 -8.88
CA VAL A 80 -7.31 -11.55 -9.19
C VAL A 80 -8.66 -11.06 -8.66
N HIS A 81 -8.75 -10.71 -7.38
CA HIS A 81 -10.04 -10.54 -6.68
C HIS A 81 -10.57 -9.10 -6.62
N SER A 82 -9.75 -8.06 -6.79
CA SER A 82 -10.25 -6.67 -6.72
C SER A 82 -11.17 -6.32 -7.89
N MET A 83 -12.34 -5.77 -7.55
CA MET A 83 -13.26 -5.16 -8.51
C MET A 83 -12.85 -3.73 -8.91
N ALA A 84 -11.94 -3.10 -8.15
CA ALA A 84 -11.41 -1.76 -8.42
C ALA A 84 -10.25 -1.79 -9.43
N GLN A 85 -10.46 -2.41 -10.59
CA GLN A 85 -9.42 -2.63 -11.60
C GLN A 85 -9.75 -2.01 -12.97
N PRO A 86 -8.74 -1.62 -13.76
CA PRO A 86 -8.88 -1.20 -15.16
C PRO A 86 -9.20 -2.39 -16.09
N ARG A 87 -10.35 -3.03 -15.88
CA ARG A 87 -10.89 -4.11 -16.73
C ARG A 87 -11.72 -3.54 -17.88
N LEU A 88 -11.80 -4.24 -19.01
CA LEU A 88 -12.49 -3.76 -20.22
C LEU A 88 -13.97 -3.37 -19.95
N PHE A 89 -14.65 -4.13 -19.10
CA PHE A 89 -16.02 -3.84 -18.67
C PHE A 89 -16.16 -2.49 -17.94
N VAL A 90 -15.19 -2.10 -17.10
CA VAL A 90 -15.20 -0.79 -16.41
C VAL A 90 -15.13 0.36 -17.41
N LYS A 91 -14.39 0.19 -18.51
CA LYS A 91 -14.27 1.19 -19.59
C LYS A 91 -15.60 1.44 -20.33
N LEU A 92 -16.48 0.43 -20.38
CA LEU A 92 -17.74 0.44 -21.12
C LEU A 92 -18.96 0.73 -20.22
N ALA A 93 -19.01 0.16 -19.02
CA ALA A 93 -20.18 0.16 -18.15
C ALA A 93 -20.19 1.27 -17.09
N THR A 94 -19.18 2.15 -17.03
CA THR A 94 -19.09 3.16 -15.96
C THR A 94 -18.79 4.58 -16.44
N GLY A 95 -19.46 5.55 -15.81
CA GLY A 95 -19.30 6.98 -16.07
C GLY A 95 -17.90 7.50 -15.72
N VAL A 96 -17.56 8.70 -16.21
CA VAL A 96 -16.22 9.29 -16.07
C VAL A 96 -15.77 9.37 -14.61
N ASP A 97 -16.63 9.82 -13.70
CA ASP A 97 -16.26 10.02 -12.29
C ASP A 97 -16.23 8.71 -11.50
N THR A 98 -17.03 7.71 -11.90
CA THR A 98 -16.88 6.33 -11.43
C THR A 98 -15.50 5.78 -11.83
N ARG A 99 -15.07 6.00 -13.09
CA ARG A 99 -13.73 5.61 -13.54
C ARG A 99 -12.62 6.32 -12.78
N LYS A 100 -12.71 7.65 -12.57
CA LYS A 100 -11.77 8.40 -11.73
C LYS A 100 -11.66 7.80 -10.33
N LYS A 101 -12.80 7.52 -9.66
CA LYS A 101 -12.82 6.92 -8.32
C LYS A 101 -12.19 5.53 -8.30
N LEU A 102 -12.48 4.68 -9.28
CA LEU A 102 -11.89 3.34 -9.40
C LEU A 102 -10.37 3.40 -9.63
N MET A 103 -9.88 4.34 -10.47
CA MET A 103 -8.43 4.52 -10.68
C MET A 103 -7.72 5.09 -9.45
N ALA A 104 -8.38 5.97 -8.68
CA ALA A 104 -7.84 6.47 -7.40
C ALA A 104 -7.72 5.34 -6.36
N THR A 105 -8.74 4.48 -6.22
CA THR A 105 -8.67 3.28 -5.37
C THR A 105 -7.55 2.34 -5.84
N PHE A 106 -7.50 2.02 -7.14
CA PHE A 106 -6.44 1.19 -7.73
C PHE A 106 -5.04 1.71 -7.41
N CYS A 107 -4.81 3.02 -7.53
CA CYS A 107 -3.54 3.66 -7.23
C CYS A 107 -3.14 3.54 -5.76
N ASN A 108 -4.07 3.83 -4.85
CA ASN A 108 -3.80 3.81 -3.41
C ASN A 108 -3.47 2.40 -2.91
N GLU A 109 -4.17 1.39 -3.40
CA GLU A 109 -3.92 -0.02 -3.08
C GLU A 109 -2.57 -0.49 -3.64
N PHE A 110 -2.24 -0.15 -4.89
CA PHE A 110 -0.92 -0.46 -5.47
C PHE A 110 0.22 0.17 -4.67
N MET A 111 0.09 1.44 -4.24
CA MET A 111 1.09 2.07 -3.37
C MET A 111 1.17 1.42 -1.98
N ALA A 112 0.04 1.06 -1.37
CA ALA A 112 0.00 0.44 -0.05
C ALA A 112 0.69 -0.93 -0.04
N ILE A 113 0.45 -1.77 -1.05
CA ILE A 113 1.14 -3.07 -1.17
C ILE A 113 2.62 -2.86 -1.53
N THR A 114 2.95 -1.92 -2.43
CA THR A 114 4.34 -1.64 -2.86
C THR A 114 5.25 -1.25 -1.70
N LEU A 115 4.77 -0.37 -0.82
CA LEU A 115 5.53 0.14 0.33
C LEU A 115 5.62 -0.89 1.47
N GLY A 116 4.69 -1.86 1.51
CA GLY A 116 4.47 -2.76 2.63
C GLY A 116 3.68 -2.10 3.76
N GLY A 117 2.84 -2.89 4.44
CA GLY A 117 2.18 -2.44 5.67
C GLY A 117 3.20 -2.15 6.77
N LYS A 118 2.89 -1.21 7.67
CA LYS A 118 3.76 -0.76 8.79
C LYS A 118 4.15 -1.85 9.80
N SER A 119 3.72 -3.09 9.60
CA SER A 119 3.75 -4.20 10.56
C SER A 119 4.47 -5.45 10.04
N GLU A 120 4.80 -5.55 8.75
CA GLU A 120 5.38 -6.78 8.19
C GLU A 120 6.91 -6.67 8.08
N PRO A 121 7.69 -7.62 8.67
CA PRO A 121 9.15 -7.59 8.56
C PRO A 121 9.59 -7.81 7.11
N ARG A 122 10.07 -6.74 6.47
CA ARG A 122 10.56 -6.77 5.09
C ARG A 122 11.60 -7.90 4.92
N PRO A 123 11.37 -8.92 4.07
CA PRO A 123 12.24 -10.09 3.97
C PRO A 123 13.68 -9.66 3.63
N ARG A 124 14.65 -10.08 4.46
CA ARG A 124 16.05 -9.64 4.34
C ARG A 124 16.88 -10.49 3.38
N ASN A 125 16.52 -11.77 3.23
CA ASN A 125 17.27 -12.78 2.48
C ASN A 125 16.29 -13.59 1.61
N PHE A 126 15.76 -13.02 0.53
CA PHE A 126 15.03 -13.78 -0.48
C PHE A 126 15.11 -13.08 -1.84
N GLU A 127 15.62 -13.77 -2.86
CA GLU A 127 15.68 -13.23 -4.22
C GLU A 127 14.29 -13.34 -4.88
N CYS A 128 13.58 -12.21 -4.87
CA CYS A 128 12.22 -12.12 -5.40
C CYS A 128 12.16 -11.05 -6.49
N ASP A 129 12.09 -11.49 -7.75
CA ASP A 129 11.88 -10.65 -8.92
C ASP A 129 10.76 -9.62 -8.73
N GLY A 130 9.63 -10.04 -8.12
CA GLY A 130 8.52 -9.17 -7.80
C GLY A 130 8.93 -8.02 -6.88
N PHE A 131 9.63 -8.34 -5.79
CA PHE A 131 10.08 -7.35 -4.82
C PHE A 131 11.17 -6.40 -5.37
N LEU A 132 11.99 -6.85 -6.31
CA LEU A 132 12.99 -6.03 -6.99
C LEU A 132 12.37 -5.13 -8.07
N ALA A 133 11.47 -5.65 -8.90
CA ALA A 133 10.95 -4.96 -10.08
C ALA A 133 9.67 -4.15 -9.83
N ILE A 134 8.73 -4.64 -9.01
CA ILE A 134 7.42 -3.99 -8.82
C ILE A 134 7.56 -2.57 -8.23
N PRO A 135 8.41 -2.31 -7.21
CA PRO A 135 8.60 -0.94 -6.72
C PRO A 135 9.08 0.04 -7.78
N TYR A 136 9.98 -0.38 -8.68
CA TYR A 136 10.46 0.45 -9.78
C TYR A 136 9.38 0.71 -10.83
N VAL A 137 8.63 -0.33 -11.23
CA VAL A 137 7.53 -0.23 -12.19
C VAL A 137 6.43 0.70 -11.67
N VAL A 138 6.07 0.58 -10.38
CA VAL A 138 5.11 1.44 -9.71
C VAL A 138 5.65 2.87 -9.60
N GLN A 139 6.87 3.07 -9.11
CA GLN A 139 7.50 4.39 -9.01
C GLN A 139 7.50 5.12 -10.37
N ARG A 140 7.90 4.44 -11.45
CA ARG A 140 7.94 5.01 -12.81
C ARG A 140 6.55 5.45 -13.29
N PHE A 141 5.49 4.70 -12.97
CA PHE A 141 4.12 5.06 -13.35
C PHE A 141 3.61 6.29 -12.60
N PHE A 142 3.95 6.41 -11.32
CA PHE A 142 3.56 7.55 -10.48
C PHE A 142 4.43 8.79 -10.69
N GLN A 143 5.67 8.66 -11.15
CA GLN A 143 6.48 9.81 -11.56
C GLN A 143 5.78 10.61 -12.67
N LYS A 144 5.89 11.94 -12.58
CA LYS A 144 5.58 12.79 -13.72
C LYS A 144 6.58 12.50 -14.83
N GLU A 145 6.07 12.45 -16.05
CA GLU A 145 6.89 12.81 -17.21
C GLU A 145 6.77 14.32 -17.32
N ASP A 146 7.88 15.03 -17.15
CA ASP A 146 7.94 16.46 -17.45
C ASP A 146 7.86 16.63 -18.97
N ALA A 147 6.98 17.53 -19.42
CA ALA A 147 6.52 17.67 -20.81
C ALA A 147 7.09 18.93 -21.48
#